data_AF-A0AAD0E343-F1
#
_entry.id   AF-A0AAD0E343-F1
#
_cell.length_a   1.000
_cell.length_b   1.000
_cell.length_c   1.000
_cell.angle_alpha   90.00
_cell.angle_beta   90.00
_cell.angle_gamma   90.00
#
_symmetry.space_group_name_H-M   'P 1'
#
loop_
_entity.id
_entity.type
_entity.pdbx_description
1 polymer ?
#
loop_
_entity_poly.entity_id
_entity_poly.type
_entity_poly.pdbx_seq_one_letter_code
_entity_poly.pdbx_strand_id
1 'polypeptide(L)'
;MLAGSGQAHADEAVMHHVKYTVSAQNPIYTSIYYLDHEPAIFADYSHNPYAFTPHVDIDLGPGKPWSYELDLSKPDVYAMVVASTGTEPGAPNLHCDLAVDGAVVVSKDGAKGVLCSLRNW
;
A
#
# COMPACT_ATOMS: atom_id res chain seq x y z
N MET A 1 20.29 -44.86 21.18
CA MET A 1 19.65 -43.54 21.36
C MET A 1 19.13 -43.12 20.00
N LEU A 2 17.83 -42.93 19.84
CA LEU A 2 17.19 -42.54 18.57
C LEU A 2 16.37 -41.27 18.78
N ALA A 3 16.30 -40.48 17.72
CA ALA A 3 15.39 -39.36 17.41
C ALA A 3 15.70 -38.03 18.13
N GLY A 4 15.75 -36.88 17.44
CA GLY A 4 15.55 -36.58 16.03
C GLY A 4 15.81 -35.08 15.84
N SER A 5 16.51 -34.70 14.79
CA SER A 5 16.58 -33.32 14.33
C SER A 5 15.19 -32.96 13.80
N GLY A 6 14.39 -32.25 14.59
CA GLY A 6 13.18 -31.63 14.08
C GLY A 6 13.56 -30.65 12.98
N GLN A 7 13.27 -31.02 11.73
CA GLN A 7 13.21 -30.04 10.65
C GLN A 7 12.15 -29.02 11.05
N ALA A 8 12.58 -27.80 11.36
CA ALA A 8 11.70 -26.65 11.32
C ALA A 8 11.27 -26.50 9.86
N HIS A 9 10.09 -27.01 9.53
CA HIS A 9 9.38 -26.56 8.35
C HIS A 9 9.05 -25.10 8.61
N ALA A 10 9.80 -24.18 8.02
CA ALA A 10 9.26 -22.86 7.77
C ALA A 10 8.11 -23.12 6.78
N ASP A 11 6.87 -23.04 7.25
CA ASP A 11 5.75 -22.88 6.32
C ASP A 11 6.15 -21.72 5.40
N GLU A 12 6.28 -21.99 4.10
CA GLU A 12 6.44 -20.92 3.12
C GLU A 12 5.27 -19.98 3.34
N ALA A 13 5.56 -18.72 3.69
CA ALA A 13 4.52 -17.77 4.01
C ALA A 13 3.61 -17.62 2.79
N VAL A 14 2.29 -17.74 3.00
CA VAL A 14 1.31 -17.56 1.93
C VAL A 14 1.43 -16.14 1.42
N MET A 15 1.66 -16.00 0.12
CA MET A 15 1.72 -14.71 -0.56
C MET A 15 0.31 -14.28 -0.98
N HIS A 16 -0.09 -13.09 -0.57
CA HIS A 16 -1.35 -12.46 -0.92
C HIS A 16 -1.14 -11.40 -1.98
N HIS A 17 -1.98 -11.41 -3.01
CA HIS A 17 -1.90 -10.42 -4.08
C HIS A 17 -2.56 -9.12 -3.64
N VAL A 18 -1.78 -8.06 -3.54
CA VAL A 18 -2.22 -6.75 -3.08
C VAL A 18 -2.28 -5.79 -4.25
N LYS A 19 -3.38 -5.03 -4.34
CA LYS A 19 -3.55 -3.96 -5.33
C LYS A 19 -3.93 -2.65 -4.66
N TYR A 20 -3.15 -1.62 -4.92
CA TYR A 20 -3.48 -0.23 -4.60
C TYR A 20 -4.09 0.44 -5.83
N THR A 21 -5.15 1.21 -5.63
CA THR A 21 -5.70 2.10 -6.65
C THR A 21 -5.93 3.47 -6.04
N VAL A 22 -5.49 4.52 -6.71
CA VAL A 22 -5.73 5.92 -6.33
C VAL A 22 -6.37 6.65 -7.50
N SER A 23 -7.43 7.39 -7.23
CA SER A 23 -8.19 8.15 -8.23
C SER A 23 -8.61 9.51 -7.68
N ALA A 24 -9.08 10.37 -8.58
CA ALA A 24 -9.57 11.70 -8.26
C ALA A 24 -10.82 12.03 -9.08
N GLN A 25 -11.81 12.68 -8.47
CA GLN A 25 -13.01 13.13 -9.17
C GLN A 25 -12.75 14.33 -10.09
N ASN A 26 -11.73 15.14 -9.80
CA ASN A 26 -11.29 16.25 -10.66
C ASN A 26 -9.79 16.15 -10.95
N PRO A 27 -9.32 16.69 -12.09
CA PRO A 27 -7.90 16.69 -12.42
C PRO A 27 -7.04 17.36 -11.35
N ILE A 28 -5.93 16.73 -10.96
CA ILE A 28 -5.03 17.24 -9.92
C ILE A 28 -3.65 16.58 -10.00
N TYR A 29 -2.60 17.34 -9.72
CA TYR A 29 -1.25 16.81 -9.47
C TYR A 29 -1.17 16.22 -8.05
N THR A 30 -0.76 14.96 -7.93
CA THR A 30 -0.82 14.21 -6.66
C THR A 30 0.49 13.49 -6.41
N SER A 31 0.96 13.56 -5.16
CA SER A 31 2.06 12.73 -4.66
C SER A 31 1.48 11.49 -3.99
N ILE A 32 1.97 10.31 -4.37
CA ILE A 32 1.50 9.02 -3.89
C ILE A 32 2.68 8.25 -3.30
N TYR A 33 2.61 7.93 -2.01
CA TYR A 33 3.53 7.03 -1.31
C TYR A 33 2.86 5.67 -1.14
N TYR A 34 3.58 4.58 -1.37
CA TYR A 34 3.03 3.23 -1.30
C TYR A 34 4.11 2.23 -0.90
N LEU A 35 3.75 1.15 -0.21
CA LEU A 35 4.70 0.07 0.04
C LEU A 35 4.97 -0.68 -1.27
N ASP A 36 6.21 -0.75 -1.74
CA ASP A 36 6.56 -1.43 -3.01
C ASP A 36 7.17 -2.83 -2.83
N HIS A 37 7.66 -3.15 -1.63
CA HIS A 37 8.09 -4.49 -1.28
C HIS A 37 8.04 -4.75 0.23
N GLU A 38 7.95 -6.02 0.62
CA GLU A 38 7.92 -6.42 2.03
C GLU A 38 9.31 -6.34 2.67
N PRO A 39 9.48 -5.65 3.81
CA PRO A 39 10.71 -5.72 4.59
C PRO A 39 10.88 -7.11 5.21
N ALA A 40 12.13 -7.62 5.27
CA ALA A 40 12.42 -8.93 5.85
C ALA A 40 11.99 -9.02 7.33
N ILE A 41 12.23 -7.94 8.09
CA ILE A 41 11.75 -7.77 9.45
C ILE A 41 11.23 -6.36 9.69
N PHE A 42 10.33 -6.19 10.65
CA PHE A 42 9.75 -4.89 10.99
C PHE A 42 10.79 -3.85 11.41
N ALA A 43 11.91 -4.29 12.01
CA ALA A 43 13.00 -3.38 12.42
C ALA A 43 13.64 -2.66 11.23
N ASP A 44 13.77 -3.30 10.06
CA ASP A 44 14.33 -2.68 8.86
C ASP A 44 13.42 -1.53 8.38
N TYR A 45 12.11 -1.78 8.33
CA TYR A 45 11.11 -0.76 8.03
C TYR A 45 11.13 0.37 9.05
N SER A 46 11.14 0.06 10.34
CA SER A 46 11.15 1.08 11.40
C SER A 46 12.43 1.93 11.37
N HIS A 47 13.54 1.38 10.93
CA HIS A 47 14.81 2.10 10.82
C HIS A 47 14.82 3.05 9.62
N ASN A 48 14.30 2.61 8.47
CA ASN A 48 14.23 3.43 7.26
C ASN A 48 12.97 3.12 6.43
N PRO A 49 11.80 3.68 6.77
CA PRO A 49 10.55 3.37 6.08
C PRO A 49 10.58 3.81 4.61
N TYR A 50 11.29 4.90 4.29
CA TYR A 50 11.41 5.41 2.92
C TYR A 50 12.12 4.46 1.97
N ALA A 51 12.89 3.48 2.47
CA ALA A 51 13.46 2.43 1.61
C ALA A 51 12.38 1.48 1.04
N PHE A 52 11.22 1.40 1.70
CA PHE A 52 10.11 0.51 1.35
C PHE A 52 8.87 1.25 0.86
N THR A 53 8.84 2.58 1.05
CA THR A 53 7.73 3.44 0.62
C THR A 53 8.22 4.52 -0.32
N PRO A 54 8.54 4.19 -1.59
CA PRO A 54 8.83 5.20 -2.60
C PRO A 54 7.62 6.11 -2.80
N HIS A 55 7.85 7.22 -3.52
CA HIS A 55 6.77 8.05 -4.01
C HIS A 55 6.83 8.22 -5.53
N VAL A 56 5.66 8.48 -6.09
CA VAL A 56 5.48 8.94 -7.46
C VAL A 56 4.64 10.21 -7.43
N ASP A 57 4.95 11.14 -8.30
CA ASP A 57 4.11 12.31 -8.53
C ASP A 57 3.46 12.19 -9.92
N ILE A 58 2.14 12.35 -9.97
CA ILE A 58 1.36 12.09 -11.18
C ILE A 58 0.11 12.97 -11.26
N ASP A 59 -0.27 13.33 -12.49
CA ASP A 59 -1.59 13.90 -12.76
C ASP A 59 -2.67 12.81 -12.71
N LEU A 60 -3.58 12.91 -11.74
CA LEU A 60 -4.81 12.15 -11.66
C LEU A 60 -5.96 12.91 -12.31
N GLY A 61 -7.03 12.20 -12.67
CA GLY A 61 -8.28 12.79 -13.11
C GLY A 61 -9.32 11.71 -13.45
N PRO A 62 -10.54 12.10 -13.86
CA PRO A 62 -11.58 11.17 -14.26
C PRO A 62 -11.09 10.19 -15.33
N GLY A 63 -11.25 8.89 -15.09
CA GLY A 63 -10.82 7.84 -16.01
C GLY A 63 -9.30 7.63 -16.11
N LYS A 64 -8.50 8.31 -15.28
CA LYS A 64 -7.04 8.17 -15.22
C LYS A 64 -6.57 7.86 -13.78
N PRO A 65 -6.97 6.71 -13.20
CA PRO A 65 -6.45 6.29 -11.90
C PRO A 65 -4.98 5.86 -12.02
N TRP A 66 -4.28 5.90 -10.90
CA TRP A 66 -3.00 5.23 -10.72
C TRP A 66 -3.22 3.91 -9.96
N SER A 67 -2.46 2.87 -10.31
CA SER A 67 -2.50 1.59 -9.61
C SER A 67 -1.12 0.95 -9.49
N TYR A 68 -0.92 0.19 -8.44
CA TYR A 68 0.27 -0.60 -8.19
C TYR A 68 -0.11 -1.94 -7.56
N GLU A 69 0.62 -2.99 -7.94
CA GLU A 69 0.35 -4.36 -7.51
C GLU A 69 1.64 -5.02 -7.02
N LEU A 70 1.55 -5.80 -5.95
CA LEU A 70 2.65 -6.55 -5.35
C LEU A 70 2.10 -7.74 -4.57
N ASP A 71 2.95 -8.72 -4.30
CA ASP A 71 2.60 -9.83 -3.43
C ASP A 71 3.21 -9.61 -2.04
N LEU A 72 2.40 -9.73 -0.98
CA LEU A 72 2.82 -9.60 0.42
C LEU A 72 2.49 -10.85 1.21
N SER A 73 3.41 -11.27 2.08
CA SER A 73 3.15 -12.32 3.06
C SER A 73 2.38 -11.80 4.27
N LYS A 74 2.51 -10.49 4.58
CA LYS A 74 1.86 -9.82 5.72
C LYS A 74 1.15 -8.53 5.30
N PRO A 75 0.11 -8.61 4.45
CA PRO A 75 -0.60 -7.41 3.99
C PRO A 75 -1.24 -6.63 5.15
N ASP A 76 -1.69 -7.30 6.21
CA ASP A 76 -2.26 -6.68 7.42
C ASP A 76 -1.27 -5.82 8.19
N VAL A 77 0.03 -6.05 8.01
CA VAL A 77 1.11 -5.31 8.67
C VAL A 77 1.64 -4.18 7.80
N TYR A 78 1.80 -4.42 6.49
CA TYR A 78 2.57 -3.55 5.60
C TYR A 78 1.77 -2.89 4.49
N ALA A 79 0.64 -3.46 4.06
CA ALA A 79 -0.08 -2.94 2.90
C ALA A 79 -0.61 -1.53 3.19
N MET A 80 -0.10 -0.56 2.43
CA MET A 80 -0.39 0.86 2.62
C MET A 80 -0.18 1.65 1.32
N VAL A 81 -1.11 2.54 1.05
CA VAL A 81 -0.96 3.64 0.08
C VAL A 81 -1.49 4.94 0.70
N VAL A 82 -0.76 6.03 0.49
CA VAL A 82 -1.12 7.39 0.91
C VAL A 82 -1.00 8.29 -0.30
N ALA A 83 -2.03 9.09 -0.53
CA ALA A 83 -2.00 10.11 -1.57
C ALA A 83 -2.34 11.48 -0.99
N SER A 84 -1.67 12.51 -1.49
CA SER A 84 -1.90 13.90 -1.09
C SER A 84 -1.67 14.84 -2.26
N THR A 85 -2.51 15.86 -2.37
CA THR A 85 -2.31 16.94 -3.35
C THR A 85 -1.38 18.03 -2.82
N GLY A 86 -0.87 17.91 -1.59
CA GLY A 86 -0.01 18.91 -0.97
C GLY A 86 -0.61 20.32 -1.02
N THR A 87 0.17 21.26 -1.57
CA THR A 87 -0.21 22.68 -1.70
C THR A 87 -1.08 22.98 -2.92
N GLU A 88 -1.37 21.99 -3.79
CA GLU A 88 -2.22 22.21 -4.95
C GLU A 88 -3.58 22.79 -4.55
N PRO A 89 -4.10 23.79 -5.27
CA PRO A 89 -5.38 24.42 -4.95
C PRO A 89 -6.56 23.49 -5.23
N GLY A 90 -7.66 23.72 -4.51
CA GLY A 90 -8.92 22.98 -4.69
C GLY A 90 -9.04 21.72 -3.84
N ALA A 91 -10.14 21.00 -4.06
CA ALA A 91 -10.49 19.74 -3.39
C ALA A 91 -10.94 18.75 -4.47
N PRO A 92 -10.01 18.00 -5.08
CA PRO A 92 -10.33 17.11 -6.19
C PRO A 92 -11.09 15.85 -5.78
N ASN A 93 -11.31 15.64 -4.48
CA ASN A 93 -11.90 14.44 -3.89
C ASN A 93 -11.13 13.19 -4.34
N LEU A 94 -9.99 12.97 -3.70
CA LEU A 94 -9.21 11.76 -3.86
C LEU A 94 -9.97 10.56 -3.30
N HIS A 95 -9.76 9.40 -3.92
CA HIS A 95 -10.27 8.12 -3.49
C HIS A 95 -9.14 7.09 -3.58
N CYS A 96 -9.02 6.21 -2.58
CA CYS A 96 -8.17 5.04 -2.66
C CYS A 96 -8.94 3.76 -2.36
N ASP A 97 -8.53 2.69 -3.04
CA ASP A 97 -8.87 1.30 -2.73
C ASP A 97 -7.58 0.51 -2.44
N LEU A 98 -7.64 -0.35 -1.44
CA LEU A 98 -6.67 -1.41 -1.18
C LEU A 98 -7.41 -2.75 -1.26
N ALA A 99 -7.03 -3.55 -2.25
CA ALA A 99 -7.56 -4.89 -2.45
C ALA A 99 -6.53 -5.96 -2.08
N VAL A 100 -7.01 -7.06 -1.50
CA VAL A 100 -6.23 -8.27 -1.19
C VAL A 100 -6.94 -9.44 -1.85
N ASP A 101 -6.21 -10.22 -2.64
CA ASP A 101 -6.71 -11.39 -3.38
C ASP A 101 -7.96 -11.08 -4.21
N GLY A 102 -7.99 -9.87 -4.80
CA GLY A 102 -9.08 -9.37 -5.64
C GLY A 102 -10.26 -8.76 -4.88
N ALA A 103 -10.29 -8.80 -3.54
CA ALA A 103 -11.33 -8.19 -2.72
C ALA A 103 -10.89 -6.83 -2.17
N VAL A 104 -11.65 -5.76 -2.41
CA VAL A 104 -11.40 -4.45 -1.78
C VAL A 104 -11.70 -4.56 -0.28
N VAL A 105 -10.65 -4.43 0.53
CA VAL A 105 -10.72 -4.56 2.00
C VAL A 105 -10.62 -3.20 2.71
N VAL A 106 -10.09 -2.18 2.04
CA VAL A 106 -10.13 -0.78 2.49
C VAL A 106 -10.50 0.12 1.33
N SER A 107 -11.45 1.03 1.56
CA SER A 107 -11.91 2.05 0.62
C SER A 107 -12.06 3.36 1.39
N LYS A 108 -11.45 4.46 0.91
CA LYS A 108 -11.47 5.76 1.57
C LYS A 108 -11.55 6.91 0.58
N ASP A 109 -12.35 7.90 0.92
CA ASP A 109 -12.43 9.19 0.23
C ASP A 109 -11.81 10.30 1.08
N GLY A 110 -11.30 11.34 0.42
CA GLY A 110 -10.81 12.53 1.09
C GLY A 110 -10.63 13.72 0.15
N ALA A 111 -10.95 14.91 0.64
CA ALA A 111 -10.98 16.12 -0.19
C ALA A 111 -9.63 16.44 -0.85
N LYS A 112 -8.52 16.24 -0.12
CA LYS A 112 -7.13 16.52 -0.56
C LYS A 112 -6.12 15.42 -0.24
N GLY A 113 -6.55 14.36 0.45
CA GLY A 113 -5.65 13.31 0.89
C GLY A 113 -6.41 12.07 1.32
N VAL A 114 -5.81 10.91 1.11
CA VAL A 114 -6.37 9.60 1.48
C VAL A 114 -5.25 8.68 1.99
N LEU A 115 -5.61 7.78 2.91
CA LEU A 115 -4.77 6.70 3.43
C LEU A 115 -5.59 5.42 3.38
N CYS A 116 -5.13 4.45 2.59
CA CYS A 116 -5.66 3.09 2.61
C CYS A 116 -4.59 2.17 3.19
N SER A 117 -4.86 1.63 4.37
CA SER A 117 -3.98 0.73 5.11
C SER A 117 -4.82 -0.26 5.90
N LEU A 118 -4.39 -1.52 5.94
CA LEU A 118 -4.98 -2.53 6.83
C LEU A 118 -4.52 -2.37 8.27
N ARG A 119 -3.28 -1.93 8.45
CA ARG A 119 -2.74 -1.58 9.75
C ARG A 119 -3.36 -0.27 10.25
N ASN A 120 -3.71 -0.25 11.53
CA ASN A 120 -3.98 0.98 12.26
C ASN A 120 -2.65 1.65 12.66
N TRP A 121 -2.49 2.90 12.27
CA TRP A 121 -1.32 3.74 12.56
C TRP A 121 -1.63 4.74 13.67
#